data_AF-A0A351USG5-F1
#
_entry.id   AF-A0A351USG5-F1
#
_cell.length_a   1.000
_cell.length_b   1.000
_cell.length_c   1.000
_cell.angle_alpha   90.00
_cell.angle_beta   90.00
_cell.angle_gamma   90.00
#
_symmetry.space_group_name_H-M   'P 1'
#
loop_
_entity.id
_entity.type
_entity.pdbx_description
1 polymer ?
#
loop_
_entity_poly.entity_id
_entity_poly.type
_entity_poly.pdbx_seq_one_letter_code
_entity_poly.pdbx_strand_id
1 'polypeptide(L)' 'NILRNATSKSLLILDEIGRGTSTFDGLAIAWAVVEHISNGKLLGAKTLFATHYHELT' A
#
# COMPACT_ATOMS: atom_id res chain seq x y z
N ASN A 1 -7.41 -8.42 -5.39
CA ASN A 1 -6.92 -9.70 -4.84
C ASN A 1 -6.14 -9.54 -3.56
N ILE A 2 -5.04 -8.76 -3.53
CA ILE A 2 -4.19 -8.63 -2.34
C ILE A 2 -4.98 -8.15 -1.11
N LEU A 3 -5.59 -6.97 -1.15
CA LEU A 3 -6.35 -6.40 -0.02
C LEU A 3 -7.52 -7.27 0.44
N ARG A 4 -8.09 -8.08 -0.45
CA ARG A 4 -9.23 -8.95 -0.14
C ARG A 4 -8.82 -10.24 0.58
N ASN A 5 -7.62 -10.76 0.28
CA ASN A 5 -7.15 -12.05 0.77
C ASN A 5 -6.10 -11.94 1.87
N ALA A 6 -5.48 -10.77 2.00
CA ALA A 6 -4.48 -10.52 3.03
C ALA A 6 -5.13 -10.61 4.42
N THR A 7 -4.33 -11.06 5.38
CA THR A 7 -4.66 -11.09 6.81
C THR A 7 -3.52 -10.44 7.59
N SER A 8 -3.72 -10.17 8.88
CA SER A 8 -2.67 -9.62 9.76
C SER A 8 -1.41 -10.48 9.87
N LYS A 9 -1.49 -11.77 9.51
CA LYS A 9 -0.35 -12.70 9.48
C LYS A 9 0.36 -12.75 8.12
N SER A 10 -0.14 -12.05 7.13
CA SER A 10 0.45 -12.02 5.78
C SER A 10 1.70 -11.14 5.76
N LEU A 11 2.65 -11.49 4.89
CA LEU A 11 3.72 -10.60 4.47
C LEU A 11 3.35 -10.03 3.09
N LEU A 12 3.21 -8.72 3.01
CA LEU A 12 2.91 -8.00 1.78
C LEU A 12 4.19 -7.41 1.20
N ILE A 13 4.41 -7.62 -0.09
CA ILE A 13 5.51 -7.01 -0.84
C ILE A 13 4.85 -6.27 -2.00
N LEU A 14 5.00 -4.95 -2.01
CA LEU A 14 4.38 -4.05 -2.98
C LEU A 14 5.47 -3.20 -3.62
N ASP A 15 5.40 -3.08 -4.95
CA ASP A 15 6.39 -2.40 -5.76
C ASP A 15 5.70 -1.40 -6.70
N GLU A 16 6.04 -0.12 -6.56
CA GLU A 16 5.60 1.00 -7.40
C GLU A 16 4.08 1.05 -7.66
N ILE A 17 3.28 0.92 -6.59
CA ILE A 17 1.82 1.12 -6.65
C ILE A 17 1.53 2.52 -7.21
N GLY A 18 0.68 2.60 -8.23
CA GLY A 18 0.28 3.87 -8.84
C GLY A 18 1.05 4.28 -10.10
N ARG A 19 2.06 3.53 -10.54
CA ARG A 19 2.89 3.86 -11.72
C ARG A 19 2.10 4.05 -13.04
N GLY A 20 0.95 3.40 -13.19
CA GLY A 20 0.17 3.41 -14.42
C GLY A 20 -0.82 4.57 -14.57
N THR A 21 -0.79 5.58 -13.70
CA THR A 21 -1.73 6.70 -13.69
C THR A 21 -1.01 8.04 -13.50
N SER A 22 -1.75 9.14 -13.43
CA SER A 22 -1.19 10.46 -13.13
C SER A 22 -0.46 10.47 -11.78
N THR A 23 0.52 11.35 -11.60
CA THR A 23 1.30 11.43 -10.35
C THR A 23 0.42 11.61 -9.13
N PHE A 24 -0.58 12.50 -9.19
CA PHE A 24 -1.49 12.77 -8.07
C PHE A 24 -2.43 11.59 -7.79
N ASP A 25 -2.98 10.96 -8.83
CA ASP A 25 -3.85 9.80 -8.64
C ASP A 25 -3.06 8.60 -8.10
N GLY A 26 -1.85 8.39 -8.60
CA GLY A 26 -0.97 7.31 -8.17
C GLY A 26 -0.54 7.48 -6.72
N LEU A 27 -0.20 8.71 -6.32
CA LEU A 27 0.07 9.06 -4.93
C LEU A 27 -1.15 8.81 -4.03
N ALA A 28 -2.34 9.26 -4.45
CA ALA A 28 -3.57 9.08 -3.67
C ALA A 28 -3.93 7.59 -3.49
N ILE A 29 -3.77 6.77 -4.54
CA ILE A 29 -3.97 5.33 -4.48
C ILE A 29 -2.96 4.68 -3.54
N ALA A 30 -1.68 4.99 -3.70
CA ALA A 30 -0.61 4.44 -2.87
C ALA A 30 -0.82 4.79 -1.39
N TRP A 31 -1.21 6.04 -1.09
CA TRP A 31 -1.53 6.50 0.26
C TRP A 31 -2.67 5.69 0.89
N ALA A 32 -3.80 5.60 0.19
CA ALA A 32 -4.98 4.89 0.68
C ALA A 32 -4.68 3.39 0.95
N VAL A 33 -3.85 2.77 0.10
CA VAL A 33 -3.40 1.39 0.27
C VAL A 33 -2.52 1.24 1.52
N VAL A 34 -1.54 2.14 1.71
CA VAL A 34 -0.63 2.10 2.87
C VAL A 34 -1.39 2.33 4.18
N GLU A 35 -2.31 3.28 4.23
CA GLU A 35 -3.17 3.50 5.41
C GLU A 35 -4.00 2.27 5.74
N HIS A 36 -4.63 1.66 4.73
CA HIS A 36 -5.46 0.48 4.94
C HIS A 36 -4.65 -0.70 5.48
N ILE A 37 -3.46 -0.92 4.93
CA ILE A 37 -2.60 -2.05 5.28
C ILE A 37 -1.97 -1.87 6.67
N SER A 38 -1.50 -0.67 6.99
CA SER A 38 -0.80 -0.37 8.25
C SER A 38 -1.76 -0.26 9.45
N ASN A 39 -3.03 0.05 9.22
CA ASN A 39 -4.01 0.17 10.29
C ASN A 39 -4.33 -1.20 10.91
N GLY A 40 -3.93 -1.39 12.18
CA GLY A 40 -4.13 -2.63 12.94
C GLY A 40 -5.59 -3.00 13.23
N LYS A 41 -6.53 -2.06 13.08
CA LYS A 41 -7.98 -2.33 13.18
C LYS A 41 -8.57 -2.79 11.85
N LEU A 42 -7.86 -2.59 10.73
CA LEU A 42 -8.28 -3.00 9.40
C LEU A 42 -7.55 -4.28 8.98
N LEU A 43 -6.26 -4.15 8.63
CA LEU A 43 -5.46 -5.28 8.16
C LEU A 43 -4.26 -5.55 9.06
N GLY A 44 -3.46 -4.53 9.38
CA GLY A 44 -2.30 -4.64 10.26
C GLY A 44 -1.25 -5.64 9.79
N ALA A 45 -1.07 -5.80 8.48
CA ALA A 45 -0.15 -6.78 7.91
C ALA A 45 1.28 -6.23 7.82
N LYS A 46 2.28 -7.08 8.03
CA LYS A 46 3.69 -6.73 7.81
C LYS A 46 3.90 -6.46 6.32
N THR A 47 4.53 -5.33 5.99
CA THR A 47 4.59 -4.86 4.60
C THR A 47 5.95 -4.29 4.27
N LEU A 48 6.46 -4.69 3.10
CA LEU A 48 7.56 -4.04 2.40
C LEU A 48 6.97 -3.28 1.22
N PHE A 49 7.21 -1.98 1.18
CA PHE A 49 6.66 -1.07 0.18
C PHE A 49 7.80 -0.33 -0.51
N ALA A 50 8.04 -0.62 -1.79
CA ALA A 50 9.00 0.11 -2.62
C ALA A 50 8.24 1.14 -3.46
N THR A 51 8.64 2.40 -3.36
CA THR A 51 7.98 3.51 -4.06
C THR A 51 8.96 4.63 -4.40
N HIS A 52 8.61 5.40 -5.43
CA HIS A 52 9.26 6.66 -5.80
C HIS A 52 8.53 7.91 -5.27
N TYR A 53 7.36 7.74 -4.65
CA TYR A 53 6.65 8.83 -4.00
C TYR A 53 7.35 9.20 -2.69
N HIS A 54 8.03 10.34 -2.69
CA HIS A 54 8.78 10.80 -1.53
C HIS A 54 7.84 11.24 -0.41
N GLU A 55 6.64 11.68 -0.78
CA GLU A 55 5.54 12.10 0.10
C GLU A 55 4.99 10.98 0.97
N LEU A 56 5.30 9.71 0.67
CA LEU A 56 4.88 8.52 1.44
C LEU A 56 5.94 8.00 2.42
N THR A 57 7.07 8.70 2.54
CA THR A 57 8.18 8.34 3.44
C THR A 57 8.09 9.14 4.73
#